data_AF-A0A0P0Y214-F1
#
_entry.id   AF-A0A0P0Y214-F1
#
_cell.length_a   1.000
_cell.length_b   1.000
_cell.length_c   1.000
_cell.angle_alpha   90.00
_cell.angle_beta   90.00
_cell.angle_gamma   90.00
#
_symmetry.space_group_name_H-M   'P 1'
#
loop_
_entity.id
_entity.type
_entity.pdbx_description
1 polymer ?
#
loop_
_entity_poly.entity_id
_entity_poly.type
_entity_poly.pdbx_seq_one_letter_code
_entity_poly.pdbx_strand_id
1 'polypeptide(L)'
;LHGLAVTDVSLQLLDEVSKPHILYRKCIYLSPRPNLESIHRKILKEEFRVLKHPPPRPSIQCITYANYLSYFWANNNNTQETLGIKKGSVNEWVRCHNNDLPYTEDTTTSIIIVMLH
;
A
#
# COMPACT_ATOMS: atom_id res chain seq x y z
N LEU A 1 -9.74 -22.18 36.44
CA LEU A 1 -8.59 -21.25 36.35
C LEU A 1 -7.69 -21.51 35.14
N HIS A 2 -7.38 -22.76 34.76
CA HIS A 2 -6.54 -23.04 33.57
C HIS A 2 -7.13 -22.56 32.22
N GLY A 3 -8.45 -22.62 32.02
CA GLY A 3 -9.07 -22.20 30.75
C GLY A 3 -8.96 -20.71 30.43
N LEU A 4 -9.00 -19.84 31.44
CA LEU A 4 -8.93 -18.38 31.26
C LEU A 4 -7.53 -17.90 30.84
N ALA A 5 -6.49 -18.55 31.35
CA ALA A 5 -5.11 -18.23 30.99
C ALA A 5 -4.80 -18.61 29.54
N VAL A 6 -5.33 -19.74 29.05
CA VAL A 6 -5.13 -20.17 27.66
C VAL A 6 -5.83 -19.21 26.68
N THR A 7 -7.03 -18.72 27.02
CA THR A 7 -7.73 -17.75 26.17
C THR A 7 -7.04 -16.40 26.14
N ASP A 8 -6.50 -15.92 27.26
CA ASP A 8 -5.79 -14.63 27.33
C ASP A 8 -4.50 -14.66 26.50
N VAL A 9 -3.69 -15.71 26.64
CA VAL A 9 -2.47 -15.92 25.84
C VAL A 9 -2.81 -16.00 24.34
N SER A 10 -3.89 -16.68 23.98
CA SER A 10 -4.33 -16.81 22.58
C SER A 10 -4.77 -15.47 22.00
N LEU A 11 -5.48 -14.64 22.77
CA LEU A 11 -5.93 -13.32 22.34
C LEU A 11 -4.78 -12.32 22.18
N GLN A 12 -3.77 -12.38 23.07
CA GLN A 12 -2.57 -11.53 22.97
C GLN A 12 -1.79 -11.82 21.69
N LEU A 13 -1.60 -13.10 21.34
CA LEU A 13 -0.93 -13.48 20.09
C LEU A 13 -1.68 -12.99 18.85
N LEU A 14 -3.02 -13.00 18.90
CA LEU A 14 -3.86 -12.52 17.80
C LEU A 14 -3.73 -11.00 17.56
N ASP A 15 -3.33 -10.22 18.57
CA ASP A 15 -3.08 -8.78 18.37
C ASP A 15 -1.73 -8.48 17.70
N GLU A 16 -0.79 -9.43 17.73
CA GLU A 16 0.52 -9.26 17.09
C GLU A 16 0.54 -9.69 15.62
N VAL A 17 -0.46 -10.45 15.17
CA VAL A 17 -0.54 -10.97 13.79
C VAL A 17 -1.45 -10.11 12.91
N SER A 18 -1.17 -10.14 11.61
CA SER A 18 -1.98 -9.49 10.60
C SER A 18 -3.29 -10.26 10.44
N LYS A 19 -4.44 -9.61 10.70
CA LYS A 19 -5.78 -10.20 10.51
C LYS A 19 -5.99 -10.87 9.15
N PRO A 20 -5.64 -10.25 8.00
CA PRO A 20 -5.79 -10.90 6.69
C PRO A 20 -4.76 -12.01 6.41
N HIS A 21 -3.65 -12.06 7.15
CA HIS A 21 -2.55 -12.99 6.90
C HIS A 21 -1.88 -13.41 8.21
N ILE A 22 -2.37 -14.47 8.84
CA ILE A 22 -1.94 -14.92 10.18
C ILE A 22 -0.45 -15.22 10.31
N LEU A 23 0.25 -15.46 9.19
CA LEU A 23 1.70 -15.71 9.17
C LEU A 23 2.54 -14.43 9.22
N TYR A 24 1.93 -13.26 9.03
CA TYR A 24 2.63 -11.99 9.03
C TYR A 24 2.36 -11.23 10.33
N ARG A 25 3.38 -10.51 10.79
CA ARG A 25 3.24 -9.55 11.90
C ARG A 25 2.27 -8.42 11.50
N LYS A 26 1.50 -7.93 12.46
CA LYS A 26 0.71 -6.71 12.36
C LYS A 26 1.61 -5.52 12.04
N CYS A 27 1.20 -4.76 11.03
CA CYS A 27 1.98 -3.65 10.51
C CYS A 27 1.43 -2.32 10.97
N ILE A 28 2.31 -1.47 11.52
CA ILE A 28 1.99 -0.09 11.85
C ILE A 28 2.34 0.78 10.64
N TYR A 29 1.36 1.52 10.17
CA TYR A 29 1.54 2.54 9.14
C TYR A 29 2.03 3.83 9.79
N LEU A 30 3.19 4.32 9.34
CA LEU A 30 3.75 5.59 9.77
C LEU A 30 3.22 6.69 8.85
N SER A 31 2.89 7.85 9.43
CA SER A 31 2.56 9.03 8.63
C SER A 31 3.74 9.38 7.71
N PRO A 32 3.52 9.80 6.44
CA PRO A 32 4.57 10.23 5.52
C PRO A 32 5.39 11.45 5.98
N ARG A 33 5.31 11.85 7.26
CA ARG A 33 6.01 13.02 7.79
C ARG A 33 7.49 12.94 7.39
N PRO A 34 8.06 14.04 6.90
CA PRO A 34 9.48 14.10 6.66
C PRO A 34 10.17 13.93 8.02
N ASN A 35 10.68 12.73 8.29
CA ASN A 35 11.57 12.51 9.43
C ASN A 35 12.87 13.25 9.11
N LEU A 36 12.93 14.51 9.56
CA LEU A 36 14.09 15.39 9.42
C LEU A 36 15.33 14.82 10.14
N GLU A 37 15.17 13.81 10.99
CA GLU A 37 16.23 13.25 11.84
C GLU A 37 17.04 12.10 11.20
N SER A 38 16.68 11.56 10.03
CA SER A 38 17.56 10.62 9.30
C SER A 38 18.49 11.35 8.32
N ILE A 39 19.32 12.27 8.84
CA ILE A 39 20.21 13.18 8.10
C ILE A 39 21.33 12.46 7.30
N HIS A 40 21.43 11.11 7.35
CA HIS A 40 22.49 10.35 6.68
C HIS A 40 22.05 9.37 5.57
N ARG A 41 20.75 9.21 5.29
CA ARG A 41 20.34 8.51 4.06
C ARG A 41 20.22 9.55 2.96
N LYS A 42 21.10 9.45 1.96
CA LYS A 42 20.97 10.15 0.68
C LYS A 42 19.65 9.67 0.07
N ILE A 43 18.55 10.33 0.40
CA ILE A 43 17.29 10.15 -0.30
C ILE A 43 17.60 10.63 -1.70
N LEU A 44 17.61 9.72 -2.67
CA LEU A 44 17.50 10.10 -4.07
C LEU A 44 16.29 11.04 -4.13
N LYS A 45 16.53 12.33 -4.30
CA LYS A 45 15.51 13.30 -4.69
C LYS A 45 15.14 12.92 -6.12
N GLU A 46 14.43 11.81 -6.26
CA GLU A 46 13.83 11.44 -7.50
C GLU A 46 12.69 12.43 -7.69
N GLU A 47 12.68 13.13 -8.82
CA GLU A 47 11.64 14.09 -9.19
C GLU A 47 10.35 13.33 -9.43
N PHE A 48 9.69 12.92 -8.35
CA PHE A 48 8.32 12.51 -8.42
C PHE A 48 7.51 13.74 -8.81
N ARG A 49 6.57 13.57 -9.74
CA ARG A 49 5.48 14.53 -9.94
C ARG A 49 4.84 14.82 -8.58
N VAL A 50 4.11 15.93 -8.44
CA VAL A 50 3.33 16.17 -7.21
C VAL A 50 2.28 15.07 -7.08
N LEU A 51 2.62 14.03 -6.34
CA LEU A 51 1.80 12.85 -6.08
C LEU A 51 0.76 13.23 -5.02
N LYS A 52 -0.53 13.07 -5.37
CA LYS A 52 -1.62 13.55 -4.50
C LYS A 52 -1.99 12.53 -3.43
N HIS A 53 -1.73 11.25 -3.66
CA HIS A 53 -2.20 10.15 -2.80
C HIS A 53 -1.07 9.23 -2.32
N PRO A 54 0.02 9.77 -1.72
CA PRO A 54 1.10 8.92 -1.24
C PRO A 54 0.61 7.97 -0.13
N PRO A 55 0.88 6.66 -0.23
CA PRO A 55 0.50 5.73 0.81
C PRO A 55 1.30 6.02 2.09
N PRO A 56 0.72 5.76 3.28
CA PRO A 56 1.48 5.85 4.52
C PRO A 56 2.62 4.83 4.51
N ARG A 57 3.77 5.21 5.09
CA ARG A 57 4.98 4.39 5.05
C ARG A 57 4.89 3.28 6.10
N PRO A 58 4.80 1.99 5.73
CA PRO A 58 4.89 0.91 6.72
C PRO A 58 6.33 0.73 7.19
N SER A 59 6.53 -0.02 8.27
CA SER A 59 7.87 -0.51 8.65
C SER A 59 8.50 -1.30 7.50
N ILE A 60 9.84 -1.26 7.36
CA ILE A 60 10.56 -2.05 6.35
C ILE A 60 10.40 -3.57 6.55
N GLN A 61 10.05 -4.00 7.77
CA GLN A 61 9.79 -5.40 8.10
C GLN A 61 8.39 -5.87 7.65
N CYS A 62 7.55 -4.95 7.17
CA CYS A 62 6.21 -5.26 6.70
C CYS A 62 6.22 -5.72 5.25
N ILE A 63 5.46 -6.78 4.95
CA ILE A 63 5.27 -7.24 3.57
C ILE A 63 4.68 -6.14 2.67
N THR A 64 3.87 -5.24 3.24
CA THR A 64 3.28 -4.10 2.54
C THR A 64 4.28 -3.00 2.18
N TYR A 65 5.53 -3.07 2.67
CA TYR A 65 6.58 -2.14 2.26
C TYR A 65 6.88 -2.23 0.76
N ALA A 66 6.72 -3.42 0.15
CA ALA A 66 6.78 -3.59 -1.29
C ALA A 66 5.72 -2.73 -1.99
N ASN A 67 4.46 -2.75 -1.52
CA ASN A 67 3.39 -1.91 -2.07
C ASN A 67 3.69 -0.41 -1.94
N TYR A 68 4.30 0.01 -0.83
CA TYR A 68 4.74 1.38 -0.64
C TYR A 68 5.78 1.78 -1.70
N LEU A 69 6.78 0.94 -1.97
CA LEU A 69 7.78 1.20 -3.01
C LEU A 69 7.18 1.14 -4.42
N SER A 70 6.28 0.19 -4.70
CA SER A 70 5.62 0.03 -5.99
C SER A 70 4.86 1.29 -6.41
N TYR A 71 4.26 2.01 -5.47
CA TYR A 71 3.59 3.28 -5.75
C TYR A 71 4.54 4.33 -6.36
N PHE A 72 5.74 4.49 -5.79
CA PHE A 72 6.74 5.42 -6.33
C PHE A 72 7.32 4.91 -7.64
N TRP A 73 7.61 3.60 -7.74
CA TRP A 73 8.11 3.00 -8.96
C TRP A 73 7.13 3.16 -10.14
N ALA A 74 5.84 2.88 -9.94
CA ALA A 74 4.81 2.95 -10.98
C ALA A 74 4.50 4.40 -11.43
N ASN A 75 4.71 5.37 -10.54
CA ASN A 75 4.51 6.80 -10.83
C ASN A 75 5.78 7.54 -11.28
N ASN A 76 6.91 6.84 -11.41
CA ASN A 76 8.12 7.41 -11.95
C ASN A 76 8.01 7.60 -13.48
N ASN A 77 8.41 8.77 -13.98
CA ASN A 77 8.34 9.10 -15.41
C ASN A 77 9.13 8.12 -16.28
N ASN A 78 10.33 7.73 -15.86
CA ASN A 78 11.19 6.81 -16.60
C ASN A 78 10.61 5.39 -16.61
N THR A 79 10.02 4.94 -15.50
CA THR A 79 9.28 3.67 -15.46
C THR A 79 8.14 3.68 -16.48
N GLN A 80 7.29 4.71 -16.48
CA GLN A 80 6.16 4.79 -17.41
C GLN A 80 6.59 4.87 -18.88
N GLU A 81 7.65 5.63 -19.17
CA GLU A 81 8.23 5.74 -20.51
C GLU A 81 8.78 4.40 -21.00
N THR A 82 9.51 3.68 -20.13
CA THR A 82 10.04 2.34 -20.44
C THR A 82 8.92 1.32 -20.67
N LEU A 83 7.82 1.43 -19.94
CA LEU A 83 6.62 0.58 -20.11
C LEU A 83 5.76 0.98 -21.32
N GLY A 84 6.12 2.04 -22.07
CA GLY A 84 5.35 2.50 -23.23
C GLY A 84 4.01 3.14 -22.88
N ILE A 85 3.82 3.60 -21.65
CA ILE A 85 2.59 4.28 -21.24
C ILE A 85 2.54 5.67 -21.88
N LYS A 86 1.44 5.94 -22.62
CA LYS A 86 1.23 7.24 -23.26
C LYS A 86 1.24 8.36 -22.22
N LYS A 87 2.13 9.35 -22.37
CA LYS A 87 2.19 10.52 -21.47
C LYS A 87 0.80 11.19 -21.41
N GLY A 88 0.26 11.32 -20.20
CA GLY A 88 -1.04 11.92 -19.93
C GLY A 88 -2.24 10.97 -20.00
N SER A 89 -2.06 9.67 -20.28
CA SER A 89 -3.17 8.70 -20.23
C SER A 89 -3.63 8.41 -18.79
N VAL A 90 -2.68 8.29 -17.87
CA VAL A 90 -2.93 8.09 -16.44
C VAL A 90 -2.13 9.13 -15.67
N ASN A 91 -2.81 9.93 -14.85
CA ASN A 91 -2.19 11.00 -14.07
C ASN A 91 -1.37 10.45 -12.90
N GLU A 92 -1.97 9.54 -12.14
CA GLU A 92 -1.38 8.91 -10.96
C GLU A 92 -1.92 7.48 -10.85
N TRP A 93 -1.04 6.50 -10.74
CA TRP A 93 -1.38 5.11 -10.50
C TRP A 93 -1.54 4.90 -8.99
N VAL A 94 -2.74 4.55 -8.56
CA VAL A 94 -3.04 4.15 -7.18
C VAL A 94 -3.36 2.65 -7.15
N ARG A 95 -2.98 1.95 -6.08
CA ARG A 95 -3.23 0.51 -5.95
C ARG A 95 -4.70 0.19 -5.66
N CYS A 96 -5.33 1.02 -4.83
CA CYS A 96 -6.72 0.89 -4.44
C CYS A 96 -7.39 2.26 -4.60
N HIS A 97 -8.53 2.28 -5.26
CA HIS A 97 -9.40 3.43 -5.37
C HIS A 97 -10.33 3.47 -4.14
N ASN A 98 -10.60 4.66 -3.62
CA ASN A 98 -11.42 4.86 -2.42
C ASN A 98 -12.82 5.29 -2.84
N ASN A 99 -13.61 4.36 -3.39
CA ASN A 99 -14.97 4.64 -3.87
C ASN A 99 -15.09 5.79 -4.89
N ASP A 100 -13.99 6.17 -5.55
CA ASP A 100 -13.94 7.21 -6.59
C ASP A 100 -14.22 6.65 -7.99
N LEU A 101 -14.40 5.33 -8.10
CA LEU A 101 -14.78 4.67 -9.35
C LEU A 101 -16.29 4.53 -9.45
N PRO A 102 -16.87 4.60 -10.67
CA PRO A 102 -18.32 4.63 -10.89
C PRO A 102 -19.01 3.26 -10.73
N TYR A 103 -18.38 2.30 -10.07
CA TYR A 103 -18.97 0.99 -9.77
C TYR A 103 -19.20 0.83 -8.27
N THR A 104 -20.28 0.14 -7.91
CA THR A 104 -20.58 -0.26 -6.54
C THR A 104 -19.62 -1.36 -6.10
N GLU A 105 -19.05 -1.26 -4.89
CA GLU A 105 -18.24 -2.35 -4.30
C GLU A 105 -19.09 -3.62 -4.21
N ASP A 106 -18.54 -4.73 -4.72
CA ASP A 106 -19.14 -6.05 -4.94
C ASP A 106 -20.28 -6.15 -5.98
N THR A 107 -19.89 -6.41 -7.23
CA THR A 107 -20.75 -7.21 -8.11
C THR A 107 -20.72 -8.66 -7.64
N THR A 108 -21.90 -9.25 -7.40
CA THR A 108 -22.09 -10.67 -7.01
C THR A 108 -21.63 -11.70 -8.06
N THR A 109 -20.93 -11.28 -9.11
CA THR A 109 -20.53 -12.13 -10.24
C THR A 109 -19.11 -11.79 -10.69
N SER A 110 -18.27 -12.80 -10.87
CA SER A 110 -16.89 -12.69 -11.38
C SER A 110 -16.78 -12.27 -12.86
N ILE A 111 -17.84 -11.70 -13.43
CA ILE A 111 -17.96 -11.36 -14.86
C ILE A 111 -18.22 -9.86 -14.97
N ILE A 112 -17.24 -9.04 -14.56
CA ILE A 112 -17.10 -7.70 -15.14
C ILE A 112 -16.14 -7.85 -16.33
N ILE A 113 -16.76 -8.03 -17.49
CA ILE A 113 -16.17 -7.73 -18.79
C ILE A 113 -15.72 -6.27 -18.69
N VAL A 114 -14.42 -5.99 -18.81
CA VAL A 114 -13.94 -4.63 -19.05
C VAL A 114 -14.35 -4.26 -20.47
N MET A 115 -15.64 -3.98 -20.66
CA MET A 115 -16.16 -3.22 -21.79
C MET A 115 -15.93 -1.75 -21.46
N LEU A 116 -14.73 -1.27 -21.78
CA LEU A 116 -14.55 0.10 -22.21
C LEU A 116 -13.56 0.06 -23.37
N HIS A 117 -14.09 0.35 -24.56
CA HIS A 117 -13.30 0.72 -25.74
C HIS A 117 -12.32 1.86 -25.42
#